data_AF-A0A5B0W4F9-F1
#
_entry.id   AF-A0A5B0W4F9-F1
#
_cell.length_a   1.000
_cell.length_b   1.000
_cell.length_c   1.000
_cell.angle_alpha   90.00
_cell.angle_beta   90.00
_cell.angle_gamma   90.00
#
_symmetry.space_group_name_H-M   'P 1'
#
loop_
_entity.id
_entity.type
_entity.pdbx_description
1 polymer ?
#
loop_
_entity_poly.entity_id
_entity_poly.type
_entity_poly.pdbx_seq_one_letter_code
_entity_poly.pdbx_strand_id
1 'polypeptide(L)'
;MLKLGLVARIIMIVAVALFVIQLAAFAAAQLKPDTSLNPELSPAMQVKTAVRLLDAVPPEAQPIAVRALNSNGLAIRLADAPAAGEKNATSDLTLTGKLAREFANIAFGNRYFNMRSLAERPQGWFSVGAPDRIIEVSIGVASGKIAVFNLPETPTVRLHGIPIGLISGILGMLVAVIAIVAVARETRPLTRLSRTVNSIGNGLQPVHIPERGACELRMLIKAINAMQLRIAALVNNRTLILGAISHDLRTYLTRFRLRMEMMPDTPHRDRAIADVEAMQRLVEDALGFARSTVVSDGKTIVDLDAAICGHLAERQDGQDLVVFAPIGQPIAVTMTETALVRVLDNLMDNALRYGCRADIAVERRGEQTAIIVGDRGPGIPADRRKEVLEPFVRLEESRNRDLGGSGLGLAIVRQIVDAHGGALCLEDREGGGLNAVVLLPVAVMERKAA
;
A
#
# COMPACT_ATOMS: atom_id res chain seq x y z
N MET A 1 2.24 -12.59 -31.72
CA MET A 1 1.55 -11.59 -30.86
C MET A 1 2.60 -10.69 -30.25
N LEU A 2 2.69 -9.42 -30.65
CA LEU A 2 3.65 -8.47 -30.07
C LEU A 2 3.42 -8.40 -28.55
N LYS A 3 4.45 -8.73 -27.76
CA LYS A 3 4.37 -8.63 -26.29
C LYS A 3 4.46 -7.15 -25.92
N LEU A 4 3.31 -6.46 -25.90
CA LEU A 4 3.23 -5.06 -25.48
C LEU A 4 3.75 -4.89 -24.06
N GLY A 5 4.64 -3.92 -23.89
CA GLY A 5 5.19 -3.48 -22.61
C GLY A 5 4.14 -2.85 -21.70
N LEU A 6 4.45 -2.71 -20.41
CA LEU A 6 3.52 -2.17 -19.41
C LEU A 6 2.99 -0.78 -19.80
N VAL A 7 3.87 0.12 -20.23
CA VAL A 7 3.50 1.47 -20.69
C VAL A 7 2.57 1.41 -21.90
N ALA A 8 2.89 0.56 -22.88
CA ALA A 8 2.09 0.42 -24.09
C ALA A 8 0.68 -0.11 -23.80
N ARG A 9 0.54 -1.03 -22.82
CA ARG A 9 -0.78 -1.51 -22.36
C ARG A 9 -1.58 -0.42 -21.67
N ILE A 10 -0.97 0.36 -20.79
CA ILE A 10 -1.63 1.47 -20.10
C ILE A 10 -2.10 2.51 -21.13
N ILE A 11 -1.23 2.90 -22.06
CA ILE A 11 -1.58 3.84 -23.14
C ILE A 11 -2.76 3.30 -23.96
N MET A 12 -2.74 2.02 -24.33
CA MET A 12 -3.82 1.40 -25.09
C MET A 12 -5.15 1.38 -24.33
N ILE A 13 -5.12 1.05 -23.03
CA ILE A 13 -6.33 1.08 -22.17
C ILE A 13 -6.92 2.50 -22.11
N VAL A 14 -6.07 3.51 -21.88
CA VAL A 14 -6.50 4.91 -21.80
C VAL A 14 -7.00 5.41 -23.15
N ALA A 15 -6.31 5.09 -24.25
CA ALA A 15 -6.70 5.50 -25.60
C ALA A 15 -8.05 4.89 -26.01
N VAL A 16 -8.28 3.59 -25.73
CA VAL A 16 -9.57 2.93 -25.99
C VAL A 16 -10.67 3.54 -25.13
N ALA A 17 -10.40 3.81 -23.84
CA ALA A 17 -11.37 4.43 -22.96
C ALA A 17 -11.79 5.82 -23.45
N LEU A 18 -10.81 6.67 -23.81
CA LEU A 18 -11.06 8.00 -24.37
C LEU A 18 -11.82 7.92 -25.70
N PHE A 19 -11.45 7.00 -26.58
CA PHE A 19 -12.13 6.81 -27.86
C PHE A 19 -13.61 6.44 -27.68
N VAL A 20 -13.92 5.51 -26.76
CA VAL A 20 -15.31 5.12 -26.48
C VAL A 20 -16.11 6.28 -25.87
N ILE A 21 -15.51 7.04 -24.95
CA ILE A 21 -16.16 8.24 -24.36
C ILE A 21 -16.43 9.29 -25.45
N GLN A 22 -15.46 9.56 -26.31
CA GLN A 22 -15.60 10.55 -27.39
C GLN A 22 -16.62 10.13 -28.45
N LEU A 23 -16.65 8.83 -28.80
CA LEU A 23 -17.66 8.27 -29.71
C LEU A 23 -19.07 8.39 -29.12
N ALA A 24 -19.24 8.10 -27.83
CA ALA A 24 -20.52 8.25 -27.13
C ALA A 24 -20.98 9.72 -27.07
N ALA A 25 -20.06 10.65 -26.79
CA ALA A 25 -20.34 12.08 -26.78
C ALA A 25 -20.72 12.60 -28.18
N PHE A 26 -19.99 12.17 -29.22
CA PHE A 26 -20.28 12.52 -30.61
C PHE A 26 -21.63 11.99 -31.06
N ALA A 27 -21.95 10.72 -30.77
CA ALA A 27 -23.25 10.15 -31.07
C ALA A 27 -24.38 10.94 -30.39
N ALA A 28 -24.22 11.29 -29.10
CA ALA A 28 -25.19 12.10 -28.38
C ALA A 28 -25.38 13.50 -28.98
N ALA A 29 -24.33 14.12 -29.50
CA ALA A 29 -24.40 15.41 -30.19
C ALA A 29 -25.15 15.32 -31.52
N GLN A 30 -24.84 14.32 -32.35
CA GLN A 30 -25.48 14.12 -33.66
C GLN A 30 -26.95 13.71 -33.57
N LEU A 31 -27.34 13.06 -32.47
CA LEU A 31 -28.72 12.71 -32.21
C LEU A 31 -29.56 13.93 -31.81
N LYS A 32 -28.97 15.06 -31.42
CA LYS A 32 -29.72 16.26 -31.02
C LYS A 32 -30.38 16.89 -32.28
N PRO A 33 -31.71 16.90 -32.42
CA PRO A 33 -32.36 17.46 -33.61
C PRO A 33 -32.10 18.97 -33.71
N ASP A 34 -31.79 19.44 -34.92
CA ASP A 34 -31.71 20.85 -35.28
C ASP A 34 -33.08 21.50 -35.05
N THR A 35 -33.31 21.96 -33.83
CA THR A 35 -34.49 22.75 -33.52
C THR A 35 -34.17 24.16 -33.96
N SER A 36 -34.55 24.50 -35.18
CA SER A 36 -34.47 25.85 -35.77
C SER A 36 -35.48 26.81 -35.11
N LEU A 37 -35.47 26.91 -33.79
CA LEU A 37 -36.07 28.02 -33.07
C LEU A 37 -34.95 29.04 -32.90
N ASN A 38 -35.09 30.18 -33.57
CA ASN A 38 -34.18 31.32 -33.51
C ASN A 38 -33.70 31.54 -32.05
N PRO A 39 -32.38 31.43 -31.75
CA PRO A 39 -31.86 31.49 -30.38
C PRO A 39 -32.21 32.77 -29.61
N GLU A 40 -32.60 33.82 -30.34
CA GLU A 40 -32.78 35.16 -29.83
C GLU A 40 -34.16 35.43 -29.20
N LEU A 41 -35.18 34.60 -29.46
CA LEU A 41 -36.54 34.85 -28.98
C LEU A 41 -37.14 33.61 -28.31
N SER A 42 -37.44 33.72 -27.01
CA SER A 42 -38.22 32.71 -26.27
C SER A 42 -39.55 32.41 -27.01
N PRO A 43 -40.03 31.15 -27.00
CA PRO A 43 -41.31 30.78 -27.62
C PRO A 43 -42.49 31.68 -27.21
N ALA A 44 -42.52 32.12 -25.96
CA ALA A 44 -43.58 33.01 -25.45
C ALA A 44 -43.50 34.42 -26.07
N MET A 45 -42.29 34.92 -26.33
CA MET A 45 -42.07 36.21 -27.00
C MET A 45 -42.41 36.14 -28.49
N GLN A 46 -42.20 34.99 -29.14
CA GLN A 46 -42.61 34.75 -30.53
C GLN A 46 -44.14 34.79 -30.66
N VAL A 47 -44.86 34.12 -29.75
CA VAL A 47 -46.33 34.18 -29.71
C VAL A 47 -46.83 35.60 -29.47
N LYS A 48 -46.25 36.33 -28.51
CA LYS A 48 -46.59 37.74 -28.25
C LYS A 48 -46.42 38.63 -29.49
N THR A 49 -45.33 38.43 -30.22
CA THR A 49 -45.01 39.21 -31.43
C THR A 49 -45.97 38.87 -32.57
N ALA A 50 -46.28 37.58 -32.75
CA ALA A 50 -47.27 37.13 -33.72
C ALA A 50 -48.67 37.71 -33.43
N VAL A 51 -49.12 37.71 -32.17
CA VAL A 51 -50.40 38.31 -31.78
C VAL A 51 -50.42 39.81 -32.04
N ARG A 52 -49.35 40.54 -31.70
CA ARG A 52 -49.24 41.99 -32.01
C ARG A 52 -49.31 42.29 -33.50
N LEU A 53 -48.71 41.43 -34.33
CA LEU A 53 -48.76 41.56 -35.78
C LEU A 53 -50.18 41.33 -36.30
N LEU A 54 -50.88 40.31 -35.77
CA LEU A 54 -52.27 40.04 -36.14
C LEU A 54 -53.24 41.16 -35.71
N ASP A 55 -52.96 41.85 -34.60
CA ASP A 55 -53.73 43.02 -34.17
C ASP A 55 -53.51 44.26 -35.06
N ALA A 56 -52.30 44.42 -35.60
CA ALA A 56 -51.95 45.56 -36.44
C ALA A 56 -52.45 45.43 -37.89
N VAL A 57 -52.87 44.22 -38.30
CA VAL A 57 -53.31 43.92 -39.67
C VAL A 57 -54.85 43.95 -39.75
N PRO A 58 -55.44 44.62 -40.76
CA PRO A 58 -56.90 44.63 -40.97
C PRO A 58 -57.48 43.21 -41.10
N PRO A 59 -58.74 42.97 -40.68
CA PRO A 59 -59.36 41.64 -40.66
C PRO A 59 -59.30 40.88 -42.00
N GLU A 60 -59.37 41.61 -43.12
CA GLU A 60 -59.31 41.06 -44.48
C GLU A 60 -57.92 40.51 -44.86
N ALA A 61 -56.85 41.06 -44.27
CA ALA A 61 -55.46 40.67 -44.55
C ALA A 61 -54.88 39.70 -43.50
N GLN A 62 -55.61 39.40 -42.42
CA GLN A 62 -55.20 38.43 -41.39
C GLN A 62 -54.89 37.01 -41.94
N PRO A 63 -55.61 36.45 -42.93
CA PRO A 63 -55.27 35.15 -43.50
C PRO A 63 -53.88 35.13 -44.17
N ILE A 64 -53.47 36.26 -44.76
CA ILE A 64 -52.16 36.41 -45.40
C ILE A 64 -51.06 36.48 -44.34
N ALA A 65 -51.30 37.21 -43.25
CA ALA A 65 -50.38 37.28 -42.10
C ALA A 65 -50.17 35.91 -41.44
N VAL A 66 -51.23 35.12 -41.27
CA VAL A 66 -51.11 33.73 -40.76
C VAL A 66 -50.30 32.86 -41.70
N ARG A 67 -50.50 32.97 -43.02
CA ARG A 67 -49.71 32.20 -44.00
C ARG A 67 -48.22 32.53 -43.94
N ALA A 68 -47.87 33.81 -43.75
CA ALA A 68 -46.48 34.26 -43.59
C ALA A 68 -45.85 33.76 -42.27
N LEU A 69 -46.60 33.80 -41.17
CA LEU A 69 -46.13 33.26 -39.88
C LEU A 69 -45.93 31.74 -39.93
N ASN A 70 -46.83 31.02 -40.61
CA ASN A 70 -46.70 29.57 -40.83
C ASN A 70 -45.48 29.20 -41.66
N SER A 71 -45.11 30.01 -42.67
CA SER A 71 -43.89 29.78 -43.44
C SER A 71 -42.60 29.94 -42.63
N ASN A 72 -42.65 30.67 -41.52
CA ASN A 72 -41.51 30.87 -40.61
C ASN A 72 -41.50 29.87 -39.44
N GLY A 73 -42.25 28.77 -39.55
CA GLY A 73 -42.24 27.66 -38.58
C GLY A 73 -43.18 27.81 -37.38
N LEU A 74 -43.96 28.90 -37.28
CA LEU A 74 -45.02 29.06 -36.27
C LEU A 74 -46.31 28.43 -36.78
N ALA A 75 -46.77 27.31 -36.23
CA ALA A 75 -48.03 26.70 -36.64
C ALA A 75 -49.24 27.45 -36.01
N ILE A 76 -49.84 28.37 -36.77
CA ILE A 76 -50.95 29.24 -36.35
C ILE A 76 -52.22 28.96 -37.17
N ARG A 77 -53.37 28.94 -36.49
CA ARG A 77 -54.70 28.92 -37.12
C ARG A 77 -55.61 29.97 -36.48
N LEU A 78 -56.40 30.67 -37.30
CA LEU A 78 -57.49 31.54 -36.82
C LEU A 78 -58.75 30.69 -36.65
N ALA A 79 -59.41 30.82 -35.49
CA ALA A 79 -60.73 30.25 -35.23
C ALA A 79 -61.66 31.34 -34.66
N ASP A 80 -62.96 31.12 -34.73
CA ASP A 80 -63.94 32.06 -34.17
C ASP A 80 -63.97 31.96 -32.65
N ALA A 81 -64.22 33.10 -31.98
CA ALA A 81 -64.24 33.14 -30.52
C ALA A 81 -65.43 32.32 -29.98
N PRO A 82 -65.23 31.52 -28.91
CA PRO A 82 -66.32 30.79 -28.27
C PRO A 82 -67.37 31.77 -27.72
N ALA A 83 -68.64 31.39 -27.76
CA ALA A 83 -69.75 32.22 -27.32
C ALA A 83 -69.55 32.70 -25.87
N ALA A 84 -69.86 33.97 -25.60
CA ALA A 84 -69.65 34.61 -24.30
C ALA A 84 -70.44 33.88 -23.19
N GLY A 85 -69.77 33.00 -22.46
CA GLY A 85 -70.39 32.15 -21.42
C GLY A 85 -69.50 31.01 -20.92
N GLU A 86 -68.54 30.52 -21.72
CA GLU A 86 -67.52 29.57 -21.25
C GLU A 86 -66.44 30.31 -20.44
N LYS A 87 -66.72 30.51 -19.15
CA LYS A 87 -65.73 30.99 -18.17
C LYS A 87 -64.53 30.06 -18.15
N ASN A 88 -63.32 30.65 -18.27
CA ASN A 88 -62.00 30.12 -17.86
C ASN A 88 -61.96 28.59 -17.73
N ALA A 89 -62.02 27.86 -18.84
CA ALA A 89 -61.82 26.42 -18.85
C ALA A 89 -60.33 26.15 -18.58
N THR A 90 -60.02 26.03 -17.29
CA THR A 90 -58.95 25.22 -16.69
C THR A 90 -57.70 25.07 -17.54
N SER A 91 -56.71 25.91 -17.23
CA SER A 91 -55.31 25.56 -17.44
C SER A 91 -55.03 24.23 -16.73
N ASP A 92 -55.03 23.12 -17.47
CA ASP A 92 -54.55 21.84 -16.95
C ASP A 92 -53.07 22.02 -16.59
N LEU A 93 -52.85 22.27 -15.29
CA LEU A 93 -51.60 22.66 -14.65
C LEU A 93 -50.60 21.50 -14.53
N THR A 94 -50.51 20.66 -15.56
CA THR A 94 -49.41 19.69 -15.72
C THR A 94 -48.42 20.14 -16.80
N LEU A 95 -48.19 21.45 -16.90
CA LEU A 95 -47.18 22.01 -17.78
C LEU A 95 -45.83 22.10 -17.06
N THR A 96 -44.82 21.52 -17.68
CA THR A 96 -43.40 21.66 -17.33
C THR A 96 -43.09 23.14 -17.10
N GLY A 97 -42.91 23.55 -15.85
CA GLY A 97 -43.16 24.93 -15.40
C GLY A 97 -42.34 26.06 -16.01
N LYS A 98 -41.44 25.82 -16.98
CA LYS A 98 -40.64 26.86 -17.64
C LYS A 98 -41.45 27.64 -18.69
N LEU A 99 -42.15 26.96 -19.61
CA LEU A 99 -43.02 27.61 -20.60
C LEU A 99 -44.21 28.30 -19.94
N ALA A 100 -44.86 27.65 -18.97
CA ALA A 100 -45.94 28.26 -18.20
C ALA A 100 -45.50 29.54 -17.47
N ARG A 101 -44.28 29.55 -16.88
CA ARG A 101 -43.70 30.77 -16.27
C ARG A 101 -43.40 31.85 -17.31
N GLU A 102 -42.86 31.49 -18.47
CA GLU A 102 -42.59 32.46 -19.54
C GLU A 102 -43.87 33.11 -20.06
N PHE A 103 -44.94 32.34 -20.26
CA PHE A 103 -46.24 32.88 -20.66
C PHE A 103 -46.93 33.67 -19.53
N ALA A 104 -46.82 33.26 -18.27
CA ALA A 104 -47.36 34.00 -17.12
C ALA A 104 -46.71 35.37 -16.93
N ASN A 105 -45.41 35.49 -17.25
CA ASN A 105 -44.67 36.75 -17.19
C ASN A 105 -45.01 37.71 -18.34
N ILE A 106 -45.68 37.24 -19.40
CA ILE A 106 -46.10 38.07 -20.51
C ILE A 106 -47.56 38.50 -20.28
N ALA A 107 -47.77 39.77 -19.97
CA ALA A 107 -49.11 40.35 -19.87
C ALA A 107 -49.80 40.34 -21.25
N PHE A 108 -50.81 39.48 -21.43
CA PHE A 108 -51.70 39.49 -22.59
C PHE A 108 -52.95 40.38 -22.39
N GLY A 109 -53.06 41.08 -21.26
CA GLY A 109 -54.19 41.93 -20.92
C GLY A 109 -55.46 41.14 -20.62
N ASN A 110 -56.64 41.78 -20.76
CA ASN A 110 -57.96 41.16 -20.51
C ASN A 110 -58.46 40.29 -21.69
N ARG A 111 -57.53 39.65 -22.41
CA ARG A 111 -57.82 38.87 -23.61
C ARG A 111 -58.09 37.41 -23.25
N TYR A 112 -58.85 36.72 -24.10
CA TYR A 112 -58.99 35.26 -23.99
C TYR A 112 -57.62 34.61 -24.09
N PHE A 113 -57.26 33.79 -23.10
CA PHE A 113 -56.04 33.00 -23.07
C PHE A 113 -56.38 31.60 -22.57
N ASN A 114 -56.11 30.60 -23.39
CA ASN A 114 -56.24 29.19 -23.01
C ASN A 114 -55.00 28.44 -23.45
N MET A 115 -54.50 27.53 -22.62
CA MET A 115 -53.36 26.68 -22.91
C MET A 115 -53.72 25.25 -22.55
N ARG A 116 -53.70 24.36 -23.54
CA ARG A 116 -53.98 22.93 -23.36
C ARG A 116 -52.86 22.09 -23.95
N SER A 117 -52.53 20.98 -23.30
CA SER A 117 -51.67 19.96 -23.88
C SER A 117 -52.52 19.02 -24.72
N LEU A 118 -52.22 18.88 -26.01
CA LEU A 118 -52.77 17.76 -26.77
C LEU A 118 -52.05 16.47 -26.38
N ALA A 119 -52.82 15.38 -26.32
CA ALA A 119 -52.41 14.09 -25.76
C ALA A 119 -51.14 13.49 -26.41
N GLU A 120 -50.41 12.75 -25.59
CA GLU A 120 -49.22 11.96 -25.93
C GLU A 120 -49.50 11.00 -27.11
N ARG A 121 -48.62 11.00 -28.10
CA ARG A 121 -48.60 9.94 -29.11
C ARG A 121 -48.20 8.61 -28.44
N PRO A 122 -48.68 7.46 -28.94
CA PRO A 122 -48.23 6.16 -28.44
C PRO A 122 -46.71 6.05 -28.59
N GLN A 123 -46.04 5.88 -27.46
CA GLN A 123 -44.59 5.87 -27.32
C GLN A 123 -44.04 4.64 -28.05
N GLY A 124 -43.45 4.84 -29.24
CA GLY A 124 -42.71 3.80 -29.94
C GLY A 124 -41.41 3.46 -29.21
N TRP A 125 -40.86 2.27 -29.46
CA TRP A 125 -39.56 1.81 -28.92
C TRP A 125 -38.36 2.74 -29.23
N PHE A 126 -38.53 3.67 -30.18
CA PHE A 126 -37.57 4.69 -30.57
C PHE A 126 -38.31 5.98 -30.98
N SER A 127 -37.90 7.14 -30.43
CA SER A 127 -38.45 8.45 -30.83
C SER A 127 -37.30 9.43 -31.09
N VAL A 128 -37.24 9.97 -32.31
CA VAL A 128 -36.22 10.93 -32.75
C VAL A 128 -36.92 12.15 -33.30
N GLY A 129 -36.57 13.33 -32.80
CA GLY A 129 -36.98 14.61 -33.37
C GLY A 129 -38.46 14.97 -33.28
N ALA A 130 -39.31 14.13 -32.66
CA ALA A 130 -40.73 14.42 -32.50
C ALA A 130 -41.02 15.00 -31.11
N PRO A 131 -41.82 16.08 -31.01
CA PRO A 131 -42.30 16.62 -29.74
C PRO A 131 -43.22 15.59 -29.05
N ASP A 132 -42.99 15.34 -27.75
CA ASP A 132 -43.77 14.38 -26.93
C ASP A 132 -45.21 14.91 -26.70
N ARG A 133 -45.32 16.25 -26.59
CA ARG A 133 -46.56 16.99 -26.44
C ARG A 133 -46.57 18.18 -27.39
N ILE A 134 -47.74 18.45 -27.96
CA ILE A 134 -48.03 19.71 -28.64
C ILE A 134 -48.83 20.54 -27.65
N ILE A 135 -48.28 21.68 -27.26
CA ILE A 135 -48.99 22.64 -26.43
C ILE A 135 -49.77 23.54 -27.39
N GLU A 136 -51.08 23.50 -27.28
CA GLU A 136 -51.94 24.43 -28.00
C GLU A 136 -52.18 25.66 -27.11
N VAL A 137 -51.78 26.82 -27.60
CA VAL A 137 -52.00 28.12 -26.95
C VAL A 137 -52.98 28.91 -27.78
N SER A 138 -54.14 29.22 -27.23
CA SER A 138 -55.20 29.99 -27.86
C SER A 138 -55.26 31.40 -27.26
N ILE A 139 -55.13 32.44 -28.09
CA ILE A 139 -55.12 33.84 -27.66
C ILE A 139 -56.10 34.68 -28.48
N GLY A 140 -56.89 35.54 -27.84
CA GLY A 140 -57.77 36.50 -28.52
C GLY A 140 -57.00 37.60 -29.26
N VAL A 141 -57.42 37.88 -30.50
CA VAL A 141 -56.94 39.00 -31.33
C VAL A 141 -58.00 40.10 -31.44
N ALA A 142 -57.56 41.34 -31.70
CA ALA A 142 -58.43 42.52 -31.72
C ALA A 142 -59.60 42.44 -32.73
N SER A 143 -59.52 41.57 -33.73
CA SER A 143 -60.58 41.30 -34.71
C SER A 143 -61.75 40.47 -34.17
N GLY A 144 -61.74 40.08 -32.89
CA GLY A 144 -62.78 39.25 -32.29
C GLY A 144 -62.64 37.75 -32.58
N LYS A 145 -61.54 37.34 -33.23
CA LYS A 145 -61.15 35.93 -33.47
C LYS A 145 -60.14 35.46 -32.42
N ILE A 146 -59.89 34.14 -32.37
CA ILE A 146 -58.82 33.53 -31.58
C ILE A 146 -57.72 32.99 -32.50
N ALA A 147 -56.48 33.29 -32.15
CA ALA A 147 -55.28 32.73 -32.77
C ALA A 147 -54.83 31.52 -31.96
N VAL A 148 -54.84 30.35 -32.59
CA VAL A 148 -54.45 29.06 -32.01
C VAL A 148 -53.04 28.72 -32.49
N PHE A 149 -52.11 28.61 -31.55
CA PHE A 149 -50.70 28.29 -31.78
C PHE A 149 -50.42 26.85 -31.33
N ASN A 150 -49.85 26.03 -32.23
CA ASN A 150 -49.37 24.69 -31.89
C ASN A 150 -47.85 24.75 -31.68
N LEU A 151 -47.45 24.77 -30.40
CA LEU A 151 -46.04 24.82 -30.01
C LEU A 151 -45.55 23.41 -29.68
N PRO A 152 -44.57 22.88 -30.43
CA PRO A 152 -43.91 21.64 -30.04
C PRO A 152 -43.10 21.83 -28.75
N GLU A 153 -43.25 20.96 -27.75
CA GLU A 153 -42.26 20.89 -26.66
C GLU A 153 -40.87 20.56 -27.24
N THR A 154 -39.80 21.12 -26.65
CA THR A 154 -38.44 20.95 -27.17
C THR A 154 -38.13 19.47 -27.34
N PRO A 155 -37.76 18.99 -28.55
CA PRO A 155 -37.53 17.58 -28.77
C PRO A 155 -36.26 17.15 -28.03
N THR A 156 -36.42 16.45 -26.90
CA THR A 156 -35.32 15.73 -26.26
C THR A 156 -35.25 14.34 -26.84
N VAL A 157 -34.09 13.91 -27.35
CA VAL A 157 -33.95 12.52 -27.78
C VAL A 157 -33.85 11.62 -26.56
N ARG A 158 -34.83 10.72 -26.44
CA ARG A 158 -34.97 9.79 -25.33
C ARG A 158 -34.99 8.36 -25.89
N LEU A 159 -34.29 7.47 -25.20
CA LEU A 159 -34.34 6.03 -25.45
C LEU A 159 -35.02 5.40 -24.22
N HIS A 160 -36.15 4.71 -24.41
CA HIS A 160 -36.97 4.17 -23.30
C HIS A 160 -37.31 5.20 -22.21
N GLY A 161 -37.60 6.45 -22.59
CA GLY A 161 -37.90 7.54 -21.64
C GLY A 161 -36.68 8.15 -20.95
N ILE A 162 -35.47 7.61 -21.14
CA ILE A 162 -34.24 8.11 -20.54
C ILE A 162 -33.53 9.09 -21.49
N PRO A 163 -33.08 10.27 -21.03
CA PRO A 163 -32.28 11.19 -21.84
C PRO A 163 -30.98 10.52 -22.30
N ILE A 164 -30.65 10.64 -23.59
CA ILE A 164 -29.41 10.04 -24.15
C ILE A 164 -28.15 10.51 -23.41
N GLY A 165 -28.14 11.75 -22.90
CA GLY A 165 -27.04 12.27 -22.09
C GLY A 165 -26.81 11.49 -20.78
N LEU A 166 -27.85 10.90 -20.20
CA LEU A 166 -27.73 10.05 -19.01
C LEU A 166 -27.15 8.68 -19.38
N ILE A 167 -27.55 8.12 -20.51
CA ILE A 167 -27.02 6.85 -21.04
C ILE A 167 -25.54 6.99 -21.40
N SER A 168 -25.15 8.08 -22.07
CA SER A 168 -23.75 8.34 -22.40
C SER A 168 -22.90 8.59 -21.16
N GLY A 169 -23.46 9.26 -20.14
CA GLY A 169 -22.80 9.44 -18.84
C GLY A 169 -22.55 8.12 -18.11
N ILE A 170 -23.54 7.23 -18.04
CA ILE A 170 -23.40 5.90 -17.43
C ILE A 170 -22.37 5.06 -18.19
N LEU A 171 -22.42 5.07 -19.53
CA LEU A 171 -21.47 4.34 -20.36
C LEU A 171 -20.04 4.87 -20.15
N GLY A 172 -19.87 6.20 -20.11
CA GLY A 172 -18.58 6.82 -19.84
C GLY A 172 -18.03 6.48 -18.45
N MET A 173 -18.90 6.46 -17.43
CA MET A 173 -18.55 6.03 -16.07
C MET A 173 -18.12 4.56 -16.05
N LEU A 174 -18.84 3.67 -16.72
CA LEU A 174 -18.51 2.25 -16.81
C LEU A 174 -17.12 2.04 -17.46
N VAL A 175 -16.87 2.73 -18.58
CA VAL A 175 -15.58 2.69 -19.28
C VAL A 175 -14.45 3.22 -18.39
N ALA A 176 -14.68 4.31 -17.66
CA ALA A 176 -13.70 4.86 -16.72
C ALA A 176 -13.38 3.87 -15.59
N VAL A 177 -14.39 3.23 -14.99
CA VAL A 177 -14.20 2.21 -13.94
C VAL A 177 -13.40 1.02 -14.48
N ILE A 178 -13.73 0.52 -15.67
CA ILE A 178 -13.00 -0.58 -16.32
C ILE A 178 -11.54 -0.18 -16.56
N ALA A 179 -11.29 1.02 -17.06
CA ALA A 179 -9.94 1.53 -17.29
C ALA A 179 -9.13 1.64 -15.99
N ILE A 180 -9.72 2.20 -14.93
CA ILE A 180 -9.08 2.31 -13.61
C ILE A 180 -8.73 0.93 -13.04
N VAL A 181 -9.67 -0.03 -13.10
CA VAL A 181 -9.43 -1.39 -12.62
C VAL A 181 -8.35 -2.10 -13.45
N ALA A 182 -8.33 -1.90 -14.77
CA ALA A 182 -7.32 -2.48 -15.65
C ALA A 182 -5.93 -1.92 -15.35
N VAL A 183 -5.79 -0.59 -15.19
CA VAL A 183 -4.53 0.05 -14.79
C VAL A 183 -4.08 -0.41 -13.40
N ALA A 184 -4.98 -0.46 -12.42
CA ALA A 184 -4.67 -0.93 -11.07
C ALA A 184 -4.22 -2.40 -11.06
N ARG A 185 -4.77 -3.26 -11.94
CA ARG A 185 -4.33 -4.65 -12.09
C ARG A 185 -2.92 -4.75 -12.67
N GLU A 186 -2.55 -3.89 -13.61
CA GLU A 186 -1.21 -3.86 -14.21
C GLU A 186 -0.15 -3.28 -13.25
N THR A 187 -0.52 -2.36 -12.34
CA THR A 187 0.44 -1.75 -11.38
C THR A 187 0.59 -2.51 -10.06
N ARG A 188 -0.41 -3.27 -9.60
CA ARG A 188 -0.35 -4.10 -8.37
C ARG A 188 0.88 -5.00 -8.24
N PRO A 189 1.38 -5.67 -9.30
CA PRO A 189 2.58 -6.51 -9.22
C PRO A 189 3.84 -5.74 -8.79
N LEU A 190 3.96 -4.45 -9.15
CA LEU A 190 5.11 -3.61 -8.76
C LEU A 190 5.14 -3.37 -7.25
N THR A 191 3.99 -3.09 -6.65
CA THR A 191 3.88 -2.90 -5.20
C THR A 191 4.23 -4.18 -4.44
N ARG A 192 3.82 -5.35 -4.95
CA ARG A 192 4.21 -6.64 -4.37
C ARG A 192 5.71 -6.88 -4.47
N LEU A 193 6.29 -6.65 -5.65
CA LEU A 193 7.73 -6.80 -5.87
C LEU A 193 8.53 -5.89 -4.94
N SER A 194 8.13 -4.62 -4.78
CA SER A 194 8.79 -3.68 -3.87
C SER A 194 8.79 -4.17 -2.42
N ARG A 195 7.66 -4.69 -1.92
CA ARG A 195 7.58 -5.26 -0.56
C ARG A 195 8.48 -6.49 -0.41
N THR A 196 8.50 -7.38 -1.39
CA THR A 196 9.37 -8.56 -1.37
C THR A 196 10.84 -8.15 -1.39
N VAL A 197 11.23 -7.19 -2.21
CA VAL A 197 12.61 -6.69 -2.25
C VAL A 197 13.01 -6.04 -0.92
N ASN A 198 12.11 -5.27 -0.30
CA ASN A 198 12.37 -4.67 1.00
C ASN A 198 12.54 -5.73 2.12
N SER A 199 11.90 -6.89 1.98
CA SER A 199 12.09 -8.01 2.91
C SER A 199 13.39 -8.80 2.71
N ILE A 200 14.05 -8.70 1.53
CA ILE A 200 15.34 -9.36 1.27
C ILE A 200 16.44 -8.78 2.19
N GLY A 201 16.34 -7.51 2.60
CA GLY A 201 17.32 -6.91 3.50
C GLY A 201 17.45 -7.61 4.86
N ASN A 202 16.46 -8.40 5.26
CA ASN A 202 16.40 -9.06 6.57
C ASN A 202 16.81 -10.54 6.54
N GLY A 203 17.18 -11.09 5.37
CA GLY A 203 17.51 -12.51 5.24
C GLY A 203 18.54 -12.79 4.15
N LEU A 204 19.46 -13.72 4.44
CA LEU A 204 20.54 -14.11 3.51
C LEU A 204 20.11 -15.15 2.47
N GLN A 205 18.89 -15.68 2.58
CA GLN A 205 18.38 -16.69 1.64
C GLN A 205 17.73 -16.05 0.40
N PRO A 206 18.09 -16.50 -0.81
CA PRO A 206 17.40 -16.11 -2.03
C PRO A 206 15.92 -16.49 -1.98
N VAL A 207 15.04 -15.50 -2.09
CA VAL A 207 13.60 -15.71 -2.24
C VAL A 207 13.28 -15.86 -3.72
N HIS A 208 12.66 -16.98 -4.09
CA HIS A 208 12.23 -17.19 -5.48
C HIS A 208 11.05 -16.28 -5.82
N ILE A 209 11.31 -15.25 -6.64
CA ILE A 209 10.27 -14.38 -7.17
C ILE A 209 9.86 -14.91 -8.56
N PRO A 210 8.60 -15.35 -8.75
CA PRO A 210 8.16 -15.90 -10.02
C PRO A 210 8.16 -14.82 -11.12
N GLU A 211 8.74 -15.13 -12.29
CA GLU A 211 8.87 -14.23 -13.44
C GLU A 211 7.53 -13.99 -14.16
N ARG A 212 6.58 -13.32 -13.49
CA ARG A 212 5.25 -12.99 -14.01
C ARG A 212 5.11 -11.52 -14.38
N GLY A 213 4.23 -11.23 -15.34
CA GLY A 213 3.86 -9.87 -15.74
C GLY A 213 4.39 -9.43 -17.10
N ALA A 214 4.40 -8.12 -17.33
CA ALA A 214 4.88 -7.49 -18.56
C ALA A 214 6.36 -7.83 -18.84
N CYS A 215 6.83 -7.59 -20.07
CA CYS A 215 8.19 -7.94 -20.48
C CYS A 215 9.24 -7.25 -19.59
N GLU A 216 9.05 -5.96 -19.32
CA GLU A 216 9.92 -5.14 -18.49
C GLU A 216 9.97 -5.66 -17.05
N LEU A 217 8.81 -6.02 -16.50
CA LEU A 217 8.71 -6.56 -15.14
C LEU A 217 9.42 -7.91 -15.02
N ARG A 218 9.27 -8.79 -16.02
CA ARG A 218 9.98 -10.09 -16.04
C ARG A 218 11.49 -9.91 -16.12
N MET A 219 11.97 -8.98 -16.94
CA MET A 219 13.41 -8.65 -17.01
C MET A 219 13.94 -8.14 -15.67
N LEU A 220 13.18 -7.27 -14.99
CA LEU A 220 13.54 -6.78 -13.66
C LEU A 220 13.57 -7.92 -12.62
N ILE A 221 12.53 -8.77 -12.58
CA ILE A 221 12.48 -9.92 -11.67
C ILE A 221 13.66 -10.86 -11.91
N LYS A 222 13.99 -11.14 -13.17
CA LYS A 222 15.13 -11.98 -13.53
C LYS A 222 16.45 -11.38 -13.06
N ALA A 223 16.65 -10.07 -13.21
CA ALA A 223 17.83 -9.37 -12.71
C ALA A 223 17.92 -9.42 -11.17
N ILE A 224 16.80 -9.24 -10.47
CA ILE A 224 16.73 -9.35 -9.00
C ILE A 224 17.07 -10.77 -8.54
N ASN A 225 16.48 -11.80 -9.17
CA ASN A 225 16.78 -13.20 -8.85
C ASN A 225 18.27 -13.53 -9.06
N ALA A 226 18.87 -13.07 -10.17
CA ALA A 226 20.30 -13.25 -10.43
C ALA A 226 21.18 -12.54 -9.40
N MET A 227 20.80 -11.33 -8.98
CA MET A 227 21.50 -10.58 -7.94
C MET A 227 21.46 -11.31 -6.59
N GLN A 228 20.30 -11.84 -6.19
CA GLN A 228 20.15 -12.62 -4.96
C GLN A 228 21.08 -13.84 -4.94
N LEU A 229 21.12 -14.61 -6.02
CA LEU A 229 22.01 -15.75 -6.16
C LEU A 229 23.49 -15.35 -6.06
N ARG A 230 23.87 -14.22 -6.67
CA ARG A 230 25.24 -13.71 -6.61
C ARG A 230 25.62 -13.27 -5.18
N ILE A 231 24.72 -12.61 -4.46
CA ILE A 231 24.95 -12.20 -3.06
C ILE A 231 25.09 -13.44 -2.18
N ALA A 232 24.19 -14.41 -2.29
CA ALA A 232 24.27 -15.65 -1.53
C ALA A 232 25.58 -16.41 -1.81
N ALA A 233 26.01 -16.48 -3.07
CA ALA A 233 27.29 -17.08 -3.43
C ALA A 233 28.48 -16.33 -2.83
N LEU A 234 28.48 -14.99 -2.81
CA LEU A 234 29.53 -14.18 -2.18
C LEU A 234 29.62 -14.43 -0.67
N VAL A 235 28.47 -14.51 0.01
CA VAL A 235 28.40 -14.78 1.46
C VAL A 235 28.88 -16.21 1.78
N ASN A 236 28.43 -17.20 1.01
CA ASN A 236 28.86 -18.59 1.19
C ASN A 236 30.36 -18.77 0.93
N ASN A 237 30.89 -18.15 -0.14
CA ASN A 237 32.33 -18.17 -0.43
C ASN A 237 33.15 -17.53 0.67
N ARG A 238 32.71 -16.39 1.23
CA ARG A 238 33.36 -15.75 2.37
C ARG A 238 33.42 -16.71 3.58
N THR A 239 32.34 -17.43 3.86
CA THR A 239 32.26 -18.40 4.95
C THR A 239 33.22 -19.57 4.75
N LEU A 240 33.28 -20.11 3.53
CA LEU A 240 34.15 -21.23 3.18
C LEU A 240 35.63 -20.86 3.28
N ILE A 241 36.01 -19.67 2.78
CA ILE A 241 37.39 -19.16 2.87
C ILE A 241 37.79 -18.96 4.34
N LEU A 242 36.92 -18.36 5.15
CA LEU A 242 37.18 -18.19 6.58
C LEU A 242 37.38 -19.55 7.28
N GLY A 243 36.56 -20.55 6.93
CA GLY A 243 36.71 -21.92 7.44
C GLY A 243 38.04 -22.58 7.06
N ALA A 244 38.48 -22.44 5.82
CA ALA A 244 39.76 -22.99 5.37
C ALA A 244 40.96 -22.32 6.07
N ILE A 245 40.96 -20.99 6.15
CA ILE A 245 42.01 -20.22 6.86
C ILE A 245 42.04 -20.62 8.35
N SER A 246 40.88 -20.85 8.96
CA SER A 246 40.76 -21.30 10.36
C SER A 246 41.51 -22.58 10.62
N HIS A 247 41.26 -23.57 9.78
CA HIS A 247 41.80 -24.91 9.91
C HIS A 247 43.32 -24.89 9.81
N ASP A 248 43.84 -24.13 8.85
CA ASP A 248 45.27 -24.02 8.63
C ASP A 248 45.96 -23.28 9.78
N LEU A 249 45.39 -22.16 10.24
CA LEU A 249 45.91 -21.43 11.42
C LEU A 249 45.96 -22.33 12.66
N ARG A 250 44.89 -23.08 12.95
CA ARG A 250 44.88 -24.04 14.06
C ARG A 250 46.00 -25.07 13.92
N THR A 251 46.17 -25.62 12.72
CA THR A 251 47.21 -26.62 12.44
C THR A 251 48.62 -26.04 12.66
N TYR A 252 48.89 -24.82 12.21
CA TYR A 252 50.18 -24.16 12.42
C TYR A 252 50.43 -23.80 13.89
N LEU A 253 49.43 -23.29 14.61
CA LEU A 253 49.53 -22.95 16.03
C LEU A 253 49.75 -24.19 16.90
N THR A 254 49.03 -25.29 16.64
CA THR A 254 49.23 -26.57 17.36
C THR A 254 50.62 -27.12 17.11
N ARG A 255 51.12 -27.09 15.87
CA ARG A 255 52.50 -27.50 15.56
C ARG A 255 53.54 -26.63 16.26
N PHE A 256 53.29 -25.32 16.35
CA PHE A 256 54.19 -24.39 17.03
C PHE A 256 54.20 -24.65 18.54
N ARG A 257 53.03 -24.88 19.16
CA ARG A 257 52.89 -25.32 20.55
C ARG A 257 53.68 -26.59 20.83
N LEU A 258 53.47 -27.65 20.05
CA LEU A 258 54.18 -28.94 20.23
C LEU A 258 55.70 -28.77 20.14
N ARG A 259 56.19 -27.91 19.24
CA ARG A 259 57.63 -27.61 19.15
C ARG A 259 58.15 -26.88 20.38
N MET A 260 57.39 -25.96 20.94
CA MET A 260 57.77 -25.27 22.19
C MET A 260 57.72 -26.21 23.39
N GLU A 261 56.78 -27.16 23.43
CA GLU A 261 56.72 -28.17 24.49
C GLU A 261 57.98 -29.06 24.53
N MET A 262 58.64 -29.28 23.37
CA MET A 262 59.91 -30.00 23.25
C MET A 262 61.16 -29.17 23.59
N MET A 263 61.03 -27.85 23.79
CA MET A 263 62.15 -26.99 24.20
C MET A 263 62.45 -27.17 25.69
N PRO A 264 63.69 -26.87 26.15
CA PRO A 264 64.03 -26.90 27.57
C PRO A 264 63.08 -26.04 28.42
N ASP A 265 62.72 -26.54 29.61
CA ASP A 265 61.88 -25.81 30.55
C ASP A 265 62.56 -24.51 30.98
N THR A 266 62.01 -23.40 30.48
CA THR A 266 62.48 -22.05 30.78
C THR A 266 61.26 -21.16 31.01
N PRO A 267 61.35 -20.12 31.85
CA PRO A 267 60.26 -19.16 32.02
C PRO A 267 59.81 -18.50 30.70
N HIS A 268 60.70 -18.44 29.71
CA HIS A 268 60.40 -17.94 28.36
C HIS A 268 59.56 -18.92 27.54
N ARG A 269 59.78 -20.24 27.69
CA ARG A 269 58.97 -21.29 27.05
C ARG A 269 57.53 -21.20 27.53
N ASP A 270 57.30 -21.13 28.84
CA ASP A 270 55.94 -21.13 29.39
C ASP A 270 55.16 -19.88 28.97
N ARG A 271 55.84 -18.71 28.93
CA ARG A 271 55.26 -17.49 28.36
C ARG A 271 54.96 -17.62 26.87
N ALA A 272 55.83 -18.25 26.09
CA ALA A 272 55.61 -18.46 24.66
C ALA A 272 54.45 -19.44 24.38
N ILE A 273 54.30 -20.49 25.20
CA ILE A 273 53.15 -21.39 25.15
C ILE A 273 51.87 -20.63 25.47
N ALA A 274 51.85 -19.82 26.54
CA ALA A 274 50.71 -18.99 26.90
C ALA A 274 50.34 -17.99 25.78
N ASP A 275 51.33 -17.38 25.11
CA ASP A 275 51.11 -16.51 23.96
C ASP A 275 50.44 -17.24 22.79
N VAL A 276 50.87 -18.47 22.48
CA VAL A 276 50.26 -19.28 21.41
C VAL A 276 48.85 -19.71 21.75
N GLU A 277 48.59 -20.07 23.00
CA GLU A 277 47.22 -20.37 23.47
C GLU A 277 46.33 -19.14 23.39
N ALA A 278 46.86 -17.94 23.68
CA ALA A 278 46.14 -16.70 23.49
C ALA A 278 45.86 -16.42 22.00
N MET A 279 46.83 -16.67 21.11
CA MET A 279 46.62 -16.56 19.66
C MET A 279 45.58 -17.55 19.13
N GLN A 280 45.58 -18.79 19.63
CA GLN A 280 44.56 -19.79 19.28
C GLN A 280 43.17 -19.29 19.65
N ARG A 281 42.98 -18.81 20.89
CA ARG A 281 41.71 -18.22 21.34
C ARG A 281 41.28 -17.01 20.51
N LEU A 282 42.18 -16.08 20.23
CA LEU A 282 41.89 -14.91 19.39
C LEU A 282 41.42 -15.30 17.99
N VAL A 283 42.09 -16.28 17.38
CA VAL A 283 41.72 -16.80 16.05
C VAL A 283 40.35 -17.45 16.11
N GLU A 284 40.09 -18.31 17.09
CA GLU A 284 38.79 -18.97 17.26
C GLU A 284 37.65 -17.99 17.49
N ASP A 285 37.87 -16.95 18.31
CA ASP A 285 36.90 -15.88 18.52
C ASP A 285 36.61 -15.10 17.24
N ALA A 286 37.65 -14.68 16.51
CA ALA A 286 37.51 -13.91 15.26
C ALA A 286 36.77 -14.70 14.18
N LEU A 287 37.05 -16.00 14.07
CA LEU A 287 36.40 -16.89 13.12
C LEU A 287 34.98 -17.22 13.54
N GLY A 288 34.76 -17.42 14.84
CA GLY A 288 33.45 -17.54 15.41
C GLY A 288 32.60 -16.31 15.07
N PHE A 289 33.11 -15.10 15.30
CA PHE A 289 32.45 -13.84 14.98
C PHE A 289 32.13 -13.75 13.49
N ALA A 290 33.07 -14.12 12.63
CA ALA A 290 32.84 -14.11 11.19
C ALA A 290 31.74 -15.11 10.76
N ARG A 291 31.66 -16.29 11.40
CA ARG A 291 30.63 -17.31 11.15
C ARG A 291 29.24 -16.95 11.71
N SER A 292 29.14 -16.24 12.83
CA SER A 292 27.83 -15.84 13.42
C SER A 292 27.02 -14.94 12.49
N THR A 293 27.68 -14.23 11.56
CA THR A 293 27.01 -13.46 10.50
C THR A 293 26.12 -14.30 9.59
N VAL A 294 26.41 -15.60 9.45
CA VAL A 294 25.83 -16.46 8.41
C VAL A 294 24.86 -17.50 8.99
N VAL A 295 25.03 -17.87 10.26
CA VAL A 295 24.17 -18.85 10.94
C VAL A 295 22.92 -18.16 11.49
N SER A 296 22.03 -17.73 10.60
CA SER A 296 20.61 -17.46 10.92
C SER A 296 19.69 -18.60 10.43
N ASP A 297 20.28 -19.68 9.92
CA ASP A 297 19.59 -20.79 9.28
C ASP A 297 19.15 -21.83 10.30
N GLY A 298 18.04 -21.54 10.97
CA GLY A 298 17.38 -22.47 11.89
C GLY A 298 16.66 -21.76 13.00
N LYS A 299 15.56 -21.06 12.71
CA LYS A 299 14.68 -20.56 13.76
C LYS A 299 13.94 -21.75 14.39
N THR A 300 14.59 -22.44 15.33
CA THR A 300 13.99 -23.46 16.18
C THR A 300 13.36 -22.82 17.40
N ILE A 301 12.32 -23.45 17.93
CA ILE A 301 11.75 -23.07 19.21
C ILE A 301 12.54 -23.80 20.29
N VAL A 302 13.16 -23.07 21.20
CA VAL A 302 13.94 -23.60 22.31
C VAL A 302 13.29 -23.19 23.63
N ASP A 303 13.14 -24.14 24.55
CA ASP A 303 12.76 -23.88 25.94
C ASP A 303 14.01 -23.42 26.71
N LEU A 304 14.01 -22.17 27.16
CA LEU A 304 15.17 -21.53 27.77
C LEU A 304 15.62 -22.21 29.07
N ASP A 305 14.69 -22.53 29.97
CA ASP A 305 15.04 -23.13 31.26
C ASP A 305 15.68 -24.51 31.05
N ALA A 306 15.15 -25.30 30.11
CA ALA A 306 15.69 -26.62 29.77
C ALA A 306 17.08 -26.52 29.11
N ALA A 307 17.25 -25.60 28.15
CA ALA A 307 18.51 -25.43 27.43
C ALA A 307 19.62 -24.88 28.32
N ILE A 308 19.32 -23.90 29.20
CA ILE A 308 20.28 -23.37 30.16
C ILE A 308 20.69 -24.45 31.17
N CYS A 309 19.71 -25.18 31.73
CA CYS A 309 20.00 -26.30 32.64
C CYS A 309 20.87 -27.38 31.98
N GLY A 310 20.56 -27.76 30.74
CA GLY A 310 21.34 -28.75 29.98
C GLY A 310 22.78 -28.29 29.78
N HIS A 311 22.97 -27.04 29.34
CA HIS A 311 24.30 -26.47 29.12
C HIS A 311 25.13 -26.37 30.41
N LEU A 312 24.51 -25.94 31.52
CA LEU A 312 25.19 -25.85 32.81
C LEU A 312 25.59 -27.23 33.36
N ALA A 313 24.86 -28.29 33.04
CA ALA A 313 25.19 -29.65 33.46
C ALA A 313 26.40 -30.23 32.71
N GLU A 314 26.64 -29.80 31.46
CA GLU A 314 27.78 -30.24 30.65
C GLU A 314 29.06 -29.45 30.94
N ARG A 315 28.93 -28.24 31.50
CA ARG A 315 30.06 -27.35 31.78
C ARG A 315 30.86 -27.84 33.00
N GLN A 316 32.19 -27.88 32.87
CA GLN A 316 33.11 -28.39 33.91
C GLN A 316 33.64 -27.30 34.87
N ASP A 317 33.10 -26.09 34.82
CA ASP A 317 33.49 -25.03 35.76
C ASP A 317 33.09 -25.43 37.20
N GLY A 318 33.84 -24.96 38.19
CA GLY A 318 33.54 -25.25 39.60
C GLY A 318 32.07 -24.93 39.91
N GLN A 319 31.33 -25.90 40.47
CA GLN A 319 29.87 -25.86 40.66
C GLN A 319 29.35 -24.64 41.46
N ASP A 320 30.24 -23.89 42.12
CA ASP A 320 29.92 -22.70 42.92
C ASP A 320 30.10 -21.35 42.19
N LEU A 321 30.62 -21.35 40.96
CA LEU A 321 30.94 -20.11 40.22
C LEU A 321 29.81 -19.63 39.30
N VAL A 322 28.84 -20.48 38.99
CA VAL A 322 27.69 -20.12 38.15
C VAL A 322 26.40 -20.51 38.86
N VAL A 323 25.52 -19.55 39.10
CA VAL A 323 24.23 -19.78 39.77
C VAL A 323 23.10 -19.44 38.81
N PHE A 324 22.19 -20.39 38.60
CA PHE A 324 21.02 -20.21 37.74
C PHE A 324 19.73 -20.20 38.55
N ALA A 325 18.93 -19.14 38.35
CA ALA A 325 17.58 -19.02 38.89
C ALA A 325 16.55 -19.28 37.76
N PRO A 326 15.99 -20.49 37.66
CA PRO A 326 14.96 -20.80 36.66
C PRO A 326 13.65 -20.10 36.99
N ILE A 327 12.85 -19.80 35.97
CA ILE A 327 11.48 -19.26 36.15
C ILE A 327 10.54 -20.35 36.68
N GLY A 328 10.83 -21.61 36.34
CA GLY A 328 9.97 -22.74 36.67
C GLY A 328 8.74 -22.88 35.78
N GLN A 329 8.72 -22.16 34.64
CA GLN A 329 7.72 -22.32 33.58
C GLN A 329 8.44 -22.33 32.22
N PRO A 330 8.01 -23.18 31.27
CA PRO A 330 8.66 -23.29 29.97
C PRO A 330 8.51 -21.98 29.20
N ILE A 331 9.63 -21.31 28.91
CA ILE A 331 9.67 -20.11 28.08
C ILE A 331 10.35 -20.44 26.77
N ALA A 332 9.53 -20.43 25.73
CA ALA A 332 9.94 -20.67 24.37
C ALA A 332 10.45 -19.39 23.71
N VAL A 333 11.64 -19.47 23.10
CA VAL A 333 12.18 -18.41 22.23
C VAL A 333 12.55 -18.98 20.87
N THR A 334 12.59 -18.11 19.85
CA THR A 334 12.99 -18.49 18.50
C THR A 334 14.50 -18.27 18.31
N MET A 335 15.31 -19.30 18.61
CA MET A 335 16.77 -19.30 18.50
C MET A 335 17.30 -20.72 18.32
N THR A 336 18.44 -20.92 17.63
CA THR A 336 19.10 -22.24 17.65
C THR A 336 19.74 -22.51 19.02
N GLU A 337 19.71 -23.76 19.46
CA GLU A 337 20.39 -24.18 20.69
C GLU A 337 21.90 -23.83 20.66
N THR A 338 22.56 -24.03 19.52
CA THR A 338 23.97 -23.66 19.34
C THR A 338 24.24 -22.15 19.44
N ALA A 339 23.30 -21.31 19.02
CA ALA A 339 23.41 -19.86 19.16
C ALA A 339 23.20 -19.44 20.61
N LEU A 340 22.23 -20.05 21.30
CA LEU A 340 21.96 -19.81 22.71
C LEU A 340 23.16 -20.18 23.58
N VAL A 341 23.69 -21.40 23.42
CA VAL A 341 24.90 -21.87 24.11
C VAL A 341 26.05 -20.87 23.94
N ARG A 342 26.25 -20.40 22.70
CA ARG A 342 27.31 -19.45 22.40
C ARG A 342 27.11 -18.08 23.02
N VAL A 343 25.87 -17.59 23.09
CA VAL A 343 25.54 -16.36 23.82
C VAL A 343 25.84 -16.53 25.30
N LEU A 344 25.40 -17.64 25.90
CA LEU A 344 25.63 -17.95 27.30
C LEU A 344 27.13 -18.04 27.61
N ASP A 345 27.91 -18.79 26.83
CA ASP A 345 29.35 -18.94 27.04
C ASP A 345 30.07 -17.58 27.01
N ASN A 346 29.79 -16.72 26.04
CA ASN A 346 30.42 -15.40 25.96
C ASN A 346 30.07 -14.50 27.16
N LEU A 347 28.82 -14.55 27.64
CA LEU A 347 28.39 -13.75 28.78
C LEU A 347 28.92 -14.33 30.10
N MET A 348 28.90 -15.65 30.28
CA MET A 348 29.43 -16.34 31.46
C MET A 348 30.95 -16.18 31.56
N ASP A 349 31.69 -16.38 30.47
CA ASP A 349 33.14 -16.20 30.46
C ASP A 349 33.53 -14.75 30.80
N ASN A 350 32.72 -13.78 30.37
CA ASN A 350 32.89 -12.38 30.73
C ASN A 350 32.62 -12.18 32.25
N ALA A 351 31.51 -12.71 32.75
CA ALA A 351 31.13 -12.59 34.16
C ALA A 351 32.15 -13.26 35.11
N LEU A 352 32.61 -14.47 34.79
CA LEU A 352 33.62 -15.19 35.55
C LEU A 352 34.97 -14.47 35.55
N ARG A 353 35.36 -13.88 34.40
CA ARG A 353 36.63 -13.17 34.27
C ARG A 353 36.68 -11.88 35.10
N TYR A 354 35.61 -11.08 35.07
CA TYR A 354 35.61 -9.76 35.71
C TYR A 354 35.00 -9.75 37.11
N GLY A 355 34.08 -10.67 37.40
CA GLY A 355 33.34 -10.71 38.66
C GLY A 355 33.50 -12.01 39.45
N CYS A 356 34.35 -12.94 39.01
CA CYS A 356 34.62 -14.26 39.62
C CYS A 356 33.43 -15.22 39.72
N ARG A 357 32.21 -14.73 39.48
CA ARG A 357 30.95 -15.46 39.57
C ARG A 357 29.96 -14.92 38.55
N ALA A 358 29.20 -15.81 37.95
CA ALA A 358 28.11 -15.50 37.02
C ALA A 358 26.76 -15.88 37.66
N ASP A 359 25.84 -14.93 37.77
CA ASP A 359 24.47 -15.19 38.20
C ASP A 359 23.54 -15.06 36.99
N ILE A 360 22.83 -16.13 36.65
CA ILE A 360 21.94 -16.20 35.50
C ILE A 360 20.49 -16.21 35.99
N ALA A 361 19.67 -15.34 35.43
CA ALA A 361 18.23 -15.32 35.65
C ALA A 361 17.50 -15.20 34.31
N VAL A 362 16.33 -15.82 34.21
CA VAL A 362 15.41 -15.57 33.10
C VAL A 362 14.20 -14.85 33.68
N GLU A 363 13.68 -13.86 32.95
CA GLU A 363 12.46 -13.15 33.33
C GLU A 363 11.58 -12.89 32.11
N ARG A 364 10.26 -12.87 32.29
CA ARG A 364 9.34 -12.43 31.24
C ARG A 364 9.07 -10.93 31.38
N ARG A 365 9.38 -10.16 30.33
CA ARG A 365 9.13 -8.70 30.24
C ARG A 365 8.09 -8.43 29.14
N GLY A 366 6.81 -8.64 29.47
CA GLY A 366 5.69 -8.46 28.53
C GLY A 366 5.71 -9.48 27.37
N GLU A 367 5.89 -8.99 26.14
CA GLU A 367 6.02 -9.80 24.92
C GLU A 367 7.46 -10.28 24.64
N GLN A 368 8.39 -9.91 25.50
CA GLN A 368 9.79 -10.31 25.42
C GLN A 368 10.18 -11.18 26.62
N THR A 369 11.23 -11.98 26.43
CA THR A 369 11.94 -12.67 27.50
C THR A 369 13.31 -12.03 27.67
N ALA A 370 13.70 -11.80 28.92
CA ALA A 370 15.02 -11.32 29.29
C ALA A 370 15.84 -12.49 29.86
N ILE A 371 17.01 -12.73 29.28
CA ILE A 371 18.06 -13.56 29.90
C ILE A 371 19.07 -12.59 30.50
N ILE A 372 19.26 -12.65 31.80
CA ILE A 372 20.11 -11.74 32.56
C ILE A 372 21.32 -12.53 33.05
N VAL A 373 22.52 -12.10 32.65
CA VAL A 373 23.78 -12.63 33.18
C VAL A 373 24.48 -11.51 33.95
N GLY A 374 24.50 -11.65 35.27
CA GLY A 374 25.06 -10.68 36.19
C GLY A 374 26.42 -11.10 36.73
N ASP A 375 27.34 -10.13 36.88
CA ASP A 375 28.63 -10.31 37.52
C ASP A 375 28.79 -9.40 38.76
N ARG A 376 29.87 -9.56 39.51
CA ARG A 376 30.25 -8.72 40.67
C ARG A 376 31.55 -7.95 40.46
N GLY A 377 31.91 -7.71 39.20
CA GLY A 377 33.11 -6.99 38.80
C GLY A 377 32.99 -5.46 38.94
N PRO A 378 33.94 -4.71 38.35
CA PRO A 378 33.95 -3.25 38.42
C PRO A 378 32.80 -2.56 37.67
N GLY A 379 32.03 -3.30 36.86
CA GLY A 379 30.97 -2.76 36.02
C GLY A 379 31.50 -2.00 34.80
N ILE A 380 30.59 -1.37 34.03
CA ILE A 380 30.91 -0.58 32.84
C ILE A 380 30.22 0.79 32.93
N PRO A 381 30.99 1.90 32.91
CA PRO A 381 30.45 3.26 32.88
C PRO A 381 29.43 3.44 31.75
N ALA A 382 28.31 4.11 32.03
CA ALA A 382 27.17 4.22 31.11
C ALA A 382 27.53 4.84 29.73
N ASP A 383 28.49 5.77 29.72
CA ASP A 383 29.03 6.42 28.53
C ASP A 383 29.85 5.48 27.64
N ARG A 384 30.49 4.46 28.23
CA ARG A 384 31.32 3.47 27.50
C ARG A 384 30.55 2.20 27.09
N ARG A 385 29.32 2.00 27.57
CA ARG A 385 28.51 0.79 27.26
C ARG A 385 28.25 0.57 25.78
N LYS A 386 28.12 1.63 24.99
CA LYS A 386 27.95 1.49 23.53
C LYS A 386 29.25 1.08 22.85
N GLU A 387 30.38 1.61 23.33
CA GLU A 387 31.71 1.37 22.76
C GLU A 387 32.15 -0.08 22.94
N VAL A 388 31.92 -0.68 24.12
CA VAL A 388 32.31 -2.07 24.44
C VAL A 388 31.55 -3.14 23.66
N LEU A 389 30.46 -2.75 22.98
CA LEU A 389 29.72 -3.64 22.09
C LEU A 389 30.32 -3.68 20.67
N GLU A 390 31.28 -2.80 20.37
CA GLU A 390 31.98 -2.79 19.09
C GLU A 390 33.11 -3.85 19.08
N PRO A 391 33.35 -4.53 17.95
CA PRO A 391 34.37 -5.57 17.86
C PRO A 391 35.78 -5.06 18.22
N PHE A 392 36.53 -5.88 18.97
CA PHE A 392 37.92 -5.62 19.39
C PHE A 392 38.11 -4.47 20.37
N VAL A 393 37.03 -3.87 20.89
CA VAL A 393 37.11 -2.83 21.92
C VAL A 393 37.31 -3.45 23.31
N ARG A 394 38.20 -2.83 24.10
CA ARG A 394 38.46 -3.20 25.51
C ARG A 394 38.52 -1.93 26.36
N LEU A 395 37.98 -1.98 27.58
CA LEU A 395 38.01 -0.85 28.52
C LEU A 395 39.36 -0.68 29.23
N GLU A 396 40.14 -1.76 29.33
CA GLU A 396 41.40 -1.82 30.05
C GLU A 396 42.56 -1.22 29.24
N GLU A 397 43.30 -0.28 29.81
CA GLU A 397 44.57 0.23 29.25
C GLU A 397 45.78 -0.68 29.58
N SER A 398 45.57 -1.71 30.40
CA SER A 398 46.64 -2.55 30.94
C SER A 398 47.15 -3.57 29.93
N ARG A 399 48.45 -3.48 29.60
CA ARG A 399 49.23 -4.44 28.82
C ARG A 399 49.44 -5.80 29.51
N ASN A 400 48.79 -6.08 30.65
CA ASN A 400 48.85 -7.41 31.24
C ASN A 400 48.03 -8.41 30.39
N ARG A 401 48.77 -9.16 29.57
CA ARG A 401 48.27 -10.26 28.75
C ARG A 401 47.58 -11.37 29.56
N ASP A 402 47.85 -11.46 30.87
CA ASP A 402 47.38 -12.55 31.74
C ASP A 402 45.86 -12.51 32.00
N LEU A 403 45.19 -11.37 31.83
CA LEU A 403 43.73 -11.22 31.96
C LEU A 403 43.01 -11.26 30.58
N GLY A 404 43.74 -11.53 29.49
CA GLY A 404 43.42 -11.14 28.11
C GLY A 404 42.23 -11.84 27.44
N GLY A 405 41.27 -11.04 26.98
CA GLY A 405 40.14 -11.45 26.12
C GLY A 405 40.20 -10.73 24.78
N SER A 406 39.58 -11.29 23.74
CA SER A 406 39.65 -10.78 22.36
C SER A 406 38.91 -9.45 22.13
N GLY A 407 38.06 -9.03 23.06
CA GLY A 407 37.12 -7.93 22.85
C GLY A 407 36.00 -8.28 21.84
N LEU A 408 35.84 -9.57 21.50
CA LEU A 408 34.81 -10.02 20.57
C LEU A 408 33.57 -10.57 21.26
N GLY A 409 33.65 -10.98 22.54
CA GLY A 409 32.56 -11.70 23.20
C GLY A 409 31.22 -10.96 23.17
N LEU A 410 31.17 -9.71 23.65
CA LEU A 410 29.95 -8.90 23.63
C LEU A 410 29.48 -8.57 22.21
N ALA A 411 30.40 -8.36 21.26
CA ALA A 411 30.08 -8.13 19.86
C ALA A 411 29.44 -9.38 19.20
N ILE A 412 29.94 -10.58 19.53
CA ILE A 412 29.37 -11.87 19.12
C ILE A 412 27.94 -12.00 19.68
N VAL A 413 27.75 -11.72 20.98
CA VAL A 413 26.42 -11.79 21.61
C VAL A 413 25.45 -10.85 20.91
N ARG A 414 25.83 -9.58 20.74
CA ARG A 414 25.00 -8.58 20.05
C ARG A 414 24.62 -9.04 18.65
N GLN A 415 25.58 -9.52 17.87
CA GLN A 415 25.33 -9.99 16.51
C GLN A 415 24.36 -11.18 16.47
N ILE A 416 24.55 -12.17 17.34
CA ILE A 416 23.65 -13.34 17.42
C ILE A 416 22.25 -12.88 17.81
N VAL A 417 22.12 -12.03 18.83
CA VAL A 417 20.83 -11.56 19.34
C VAL A 417 20.09 -10.71 18.29
N ASP A 418 20.80 -9.79 17.61
CA ASP A 418 20.24 -8.96 16.54
C ASP A 418 19.73 -9.83 15.37
N ALA A 419 20.46 -10.88 14.98
CA ALA A 419 20.04 -11.82 13.95
C ALA A 419 18.76 -12.60 14.33
N HIS A 420 18.49 -12.76 15.63
CA HIS A 420 17.29 -13.40 16.16
C HIS A 420 16.17 -12.40 16.48
N GLY A 421 16.33 -11.12 16.12
CA GLY A 421 15.32 -10.07 16.35
C GLY A 421 15.21 -9.63 17.82
N GLY A 422 16.26 -9.87 18.60
CA GLY A 422 16.38 -9.42 19.99
C GLY A 422 17.18 -8.14 20.15
N ALA A 423 17.56 -7.83 21.38
CA ALA A 423 18.50 -6.77 21.73
C ALA A 423 19.38 -7.14 22.93
N LEU A 424 20.63 -6.68 22.93
CA LEU A 424 21.52 -6.76 24.10
C LEU A 424 21.58 -5.39 24.80
N CYS A 425 21.35 -5.38 26.11
CA CYS A 425 21.46 -4.20 26.96
C CYS A 425 22.45 -4.46 28.11
N LEU A 426 23.17 -3.42 28.50
CA LEU A 426 24.09 -3.47 29.64
C LEU A 426 23.53 -2.54 30.73
N GLU A 427 23.19 -3.11 31.87
CA GLU A 427 22.54 -2.44 33.01
C GLU A 427 23.45 -2.50 34.24
N ASP A 428 23.33 -1.53 35.15
CA ASP A 428 24.01 -1.62 36.44
C ASP A 428 23.34 -2.70 37.30
N ARG A 429 24.16 -3.43 38.06
CA ARG A 429 23.65 -4.41 39.00
C ARG A 429 23.53 -3.81 40.40
N GLU A 430 22.40 -4.06 41.06
CA GLU A 430 22.21 -3.66 42.46
C GLU A 430 23.26 -4.34 43.36
N GLY A 431 23.94 -3.54 44.19
CA GLY A 431 25.07 -4.01 45.00
C GLY A 431 26.41 -4.12 44.25
N GLY A 432 26.51 -3.58 43.02
CA GLY A 432 27.74 -3.54 42.22
C GLY A 432 27.84 -4.67 41.20
N GLY A 433 28.59 -4.40 40.12
CA GLY A 433 28.74 -5.26 38.95
C GLY A 433 27.92 -4.81 37.73
N LEU A 434 27.87 -5.65 36.70
CA LEU A 434 27.11 -5.42 35.47
C LEU A 434 26.05 -6.52 35.28
N ASN A 435 24.89 -6.13 34.76
CA ASN A 435 23.89 -7.05 34.22
C ASN A 435 23.91 -6.96 32.68
N ALA A 436 24.30 -8.05 32.01
CA ALA A 436 24.10 -8.20 30.58
C ALA A 436 22.71 -8.80 30.33
N VAL A 437 21.82 -8.02 29.72
CA VAL A 437 20.41 -8.36 29.51
C VAL A 437 20.16 -8.63 28.04
N VAL A 438 19.85 -9.88 27.70
CA VAL A 438 19.48 -10.31 26.35
C VAL A 438 17.97 -10.38 26.26
N LEU A 439 17.37 -9.52 25.43
CA LEU A 439 15.94 -9.46 25.16
C LEU A 439 15.64 -10.27 23.89
N LEU A 440 14.72 -11.23 23.98
CA LEU A 440 14.27 -12.04 22.84
C LEU A 440 12.75 -12.03 22.72
N PRO A 441 12.17 -12.09 21.52
CA PRO A 441 10.73 -12.26 21.33
C PRO A 441 10.25 -13.61 21.87
N VAL A 442 9.14 -13.61 22.61
CA VAL A 442 8.51 -14.86 23.08
C VAL A 442 7.94 -15.62 21.87
N ALA A 443 8.31 -16.90 21.76
CA ALA A 443 7.70 -17.81 20.79
C ALA A 443 6.48 -18.50 21.42
N VAL A 444 5.40 -18.65 20.65
CA VAL A 444 4.26 -19.47 21.09
C VAL A 444 4.61 -20.93 20.84
N MET A 445 4.82 -21.69 21.92
CA MET A 445 4.81 -23.15 21.83
C MET A 445 3.38 -23.61 21.50
N GLU A 446 3.12 -24.03 20.26
CA GLU A 446 1.94 -24.87 20.01
C GLU A 446 2.15 -26.18 20.77
N ARG A 447 1.52 -26.31 21.93
CA ARG A 447 1.36 -27.61 22.59
C ARG A 447 0.60 -28.49 21.62
N LYS A 448 1.29 -29.45 21.01
CA LYS A 448 0.64 -30.56 20.33
C LYS A 448 -0.16 -31.29 21.42
N ALA A 449 -1.48 -31.13 21.39
CA ALA A 449 -2.37 -31.86 22.29
C ALA A 449 -2.09 -33.36 22.11
N ALA A 450 -1.84 -34.03 23.22
CA ALA A 450 -1.54 -35.46 23.29
C ALA A 450 -2.74 -36.30 22.83
#